data_AF-A0A497GV07-F1
#
_entry.id   AF-A0A497GV07-F1
#
_cell.length_a   1.000
_cell.length_b   1.000
_cell.length_c   1.000
_cell.angle_alpha   90.00
_cell.angle_beta   90.00
_cell.angle_gamma   90.00
#
_symmetry.space_group_name_H-M   'P 1'
#
loop_
_entity.id
_entity.type
_entity.pdbx_description
1 polymer ?
#
loop_
_entity_poly.entity_id
_entity_poly.type
_entity_poly.pdbx_seq_one_letter_code
_entity_poly.pdbx_strand_id
1 'polypeptide(L)'
;MRKFSGNSQWNRRGGFTLVEIMIVVVIIGILAALAIPRFRTASLKSKISEAKVVLKHIYEAAQAYYSQYGTYPSTAPWGTFWFFNNASTKNTNWRVPPGFKVDRPSGYPRFTYVMCHARDPHTGKTVAFQIFAWGWGPDSWDASVRKVNDLWIDEQGEIHGGTIMK
;
A
#
# COMPACT_ATOMS: atom_id res chain seq x y z
N MET A 1 -48.83 52.66 37.21
CA MET A 1 -47.49 52.07 37.47
C MET A 1 -47.61 50.55 37.33
N ARG A 2 -47.14 49.94 36.23
CA ARG A 2 -47.26 48.50 35.94
C ARG A 2 -45.96 47.78 36.32
N LYS A 3 -46.03 46.79 37.21
CA LYS A 3 -44.92 45.90 37.56
C LYS A 3 -44.86 44.77 36.52
N PHE A 4 -43.77 44.69 35.74
CA PHE A 4 -43.48 43.52 34.92
C PHE A 4 -42.91 42.42 35.83
N SER A 5 -43.64 41.33 35.96
CA SER A 5 -43.18 40.09 36.60
C SER A 5 -42.43 39.26 35.55
N GLY A 6 -41.11 39.25 35.63
CA GLY A 6 -40.27 38.34 34.85
C GLY A 6 -40.07 37.04 35.61
N ASN A 7 -40.80 36.00 35.24
CA ASN A 7 -40.54 34.64 35.73
C ASN A 7 -39.31 34.07 35.01
N SER A 8 -38.11 34.29 35.57
CA SER A 8 -36.89 33.63 35.11
C SER A 8 -36.90 32.17 35.57
N GLN A 9 -37.32 31.28 34.68
CA GLN A 9 -37.26 29.84 34.91
C GLN A 9 -35.80 29.40 34.78
N TRP A 10 -35.14 29.17 35.92
CA TRP A 10 -33.77 28.68 35.97
C TRP A 10 -33.74 27.24 35.46
N ASN A 11 -33.26 27.11 34.23
CA ASN A 11 -33.01 25.85 33.55
C ASN A 11 -32.04 25.02 34.43
N ARG A 12 -32.53 23.97 35.09
CA ARG A 12 -31.68 23.05 35.87
C ARG A 12 -30.81 22.28 34.87
N ARG A 13 -29.59 22.76 34.65
CA ARG A 13 -28.56 22.00 33.92
C ARG A 13 -28.16 20.82 34.80
N GLY A 14 -28.71 19.64 34.51
CA GLY A 14 -28.28 18.39 35.12
C GLY A 14 -26.83 18.09 34.74
N GLY A 15 -25.99 17.79 35.73
CA GLY A 15 -24.63 17.30 35.50
C GLY A 15 -24.62 15.81 35.20
N PHE A 16 -23.67 15.36 34.37
CA PHE A 16 -23.43 13.94 34.12
C PHE A 16 -23.03 13.22 35.41
N THR A 17 -23.52 12.00 35.59
CA THR A 17 -23.12 11.18 36.74
C THR A 17 -21.80 10.48 36.44
N LEU A 18 -20.98 10.24 37.48
CA LEU A 18 -19.73 9.49 37.33
C LEU A 18 -19.98 8.08 36.79
N VAL A 19 -21.07 7.45 37.23
CA VAL A 19 -21.47 6.10 36.79
C VAL A 19 -21.74 6.06 35.29
N GLU A 20 -22.37 7.10 34.76
CA GLU A 20 -22.69 7.23 33.34
C GLU A 20 -21.43 7.32 32.48
N ILE A 21 -20.40 8.04 32.94
CA ILE A 21 -19.10 8.07 32.26
C ILE A 21 -18.33 6.75 32.43
N MET A 22 -18.43 6.08 33.59
CA MET A 22 -17.78 4.77 33.82
C MET A 22 -18.28 3.70 32.85
N ILE A 23 -19.60 3.58 32.67
CA ILE A 23 -20.17 2.60 31.76
C ILE A 23 -19.77 2.90 30.31
N VAL A 24 -19.75 4.18 29.92
CA VAL A 24 -19.38 4.60 28.57
C VAL A 24 -17.92 4.25 28.26
N VAL A 25 -16.96 4.52 29.15
CA VAL A 25 -15.55 4.19 28.89
C VAL A 25 -15.32 2.68 28.86
N VAL A 26 -16.06 1.89 29.64
CA VAL A 26 -16.01 0.42 29.59
C VAL A 26 -16.49 -0.09 28.23
N ILE A 27 -17.63 0.41 27.73
CA ILE A 27 -18.17 0.02 26.42
C ILE A 27 -17.22 0.43 25.29
N ILE A 28 -16.70 1.66 25.31
CA ILE A 28 -15.71 2.14 24.32
C ILE A 28 -14.44 1.30 24.38
N GLY A 29 -13.98 0.93 25.57
CA GLY A 29 -12.80 0.06 25.76
C GLY A 29 -12.98 -1.32 25.11
N ILE A 30 -14.14 -1.96 25.30
CA ILE A 30 -14.46 -3.26 24.68
C ILE A 30 -14.52 -3.13 23.15
N LEU A 31 -15.20 -2.10 22.65
CA LEU A 31 -15.31 -1.85 21.21
C LEU A 31 -13.94 -1.58 20.57
N ALA A 32 -13.10 -0.77 21.21
CA ALA A 32 -11.76 -0.46 20.75
C ALA A 32 -10.86 -1.70 20.69
N ALA A 33 -10.92 -2.57 21.70
CA ALA A 33 -10.15 -3.81 21.76
C ALA A 33 -10.44 -4.74 20.56
N LEU A 34 -11.71 -4.82 20.14
CA LEU A 34 -12.11 -5.61 18.96
C LEU A 34 -11.85 -4.90 17.63
N ALA A 35 -11.99 -3.56 17.60
CA ALA A 35 -11.89 -2.77 16.39
C ALA A 35 -10.44 -2.62 15.88
N ILE A 36 -9.47 -2.38 16.78
CA ILE A 36 -8.07 -2.11 16.41
C ILE A 36 -7.45 -3.22 15.54
N PRO A 37 -7.47 -4.51 15.90
CA PRO A 37 -6.85 -5.56 15.08
C PRO A 37 -7.54 -5.72 13.72
N ARG A 38 -8.88 -5.57 13.69
CA ARG A 38 -9.67 -5.61 12.45
C ARG A 38 -9.33 -4.44 11.54
N PHE A 39 -9.20 -3.24 12.08
CA PHE A 39 -8.82 -2.06 11.30
C PHE A 39 -7.40 -2.19 10.72
N ARG A 40 -6.43 -2.69 11.51
CA ARG A 40 -5.06 -2.91 11.03
C ARG A 40 -5.00 -3.87 9.84
N THR A 41 -5.72 -5.00 9.92
CA THR A 41 -5.78 -5.97 8.82
C THR A 41 -6.51 -5.43 7.58
N ALA A 42 -7.61 -4.69 7.77
CA ALA A 42 -8.32 -4.03 6.67
C ALA A 42 -7.44 -2.99 5.97
N SER A 43 -6.70 -2.17 6.73
CA SER A 43 -5.75 -1.21 6.20
C SER A 43 -4.70 -1.92 5.34
N LEU A 44 -4.08 -2.99 5.85
CA LEU A 44 -3.08 -3.77 5.11
C LEU A 44 -3.62 -4.34 3.79
N LYS A 45 -4.84 -4.89 3.79
CA LYS A 45 -5.49 -5.39 2.55
C LYS A 45 -5.65 -4.29 1.51
N SER A 46 -6.00 -3.08 1.94
CA SER A 46 -6.09 -1.91 1.03
C SER A 46 -4.73 -1.57 0.41
N LYS A 47 -3.64 -1.58 1.20
CA LYS A 47 -2.28 -1.33 0.69
C LYS A 47 -1.85 -2.40 -0.33
N ILE A 48 -2.18 -3.66 -0.08
CA ILE A 48 -1.89 -4.77 -1.00
C ILE A 48 -2.68 -4.58 -2.31
N SER A 49 -3.96 -4.23 -2.23
CA SER A 49 -4.80 -3.99 -3.42
C SER A 49 -4.23 -2.88 -4.29
N GLU A 50 -3.77 -1.78 -3.68
CA GLU A 50 -3.09 -0.70 -4.39
C GLU A 50 -1.83 -1.21 -5.10
N ALA A 51 -1.02 -2.03 -4.43
CA ALA A 51 0.19 -2.57 -5.02
C ALA A 51 -0.06 -3.48 -6.22
N LYS A 52 -1.14 -4.27 -6.18
CA LYS A 52 -1.57 -5.11 -7.30
C LYS A 52 -1.92 -4.28 -8.54
N VAL A 53 -2.55 -3.12 -8.36
CA VAL A 53 -2.87 -2.20 -9.46
C VAL A 53 -1.59 -1.65 -10.09
N VAL A 54 -0.62 -1.25 -9.27
CA VAL A 54 0.67 -0.73 -9.77
C VAL A 54 1.47 -1.82 -10.50
N LEU A 55 1.51 -3.06 -9.96
CA LEU A 55 2.15 -4.19 -10.64
C LEU A 55 1.56 -4.40 -12.04
N LYS A 56 0.23 -4.37 -12.16
CA LYS A 56 -0.45 -4.53 -13.44
C LYS A 56 -0.13 -3.40 -14.41
N HIS A 57 -0.06 -2.16 -13.92
CA HIS A 57 0.37 -1.02 -14.75
C HIS A 57 1.79 -1.18 -15.31
N ILE A 58 2.73 -1.66 -14.50
CA ILE A 58 4.11 -1.92 -14.95
C ILE A 58 4.12 -3.06 -15.98
N TYR A 59 3.34 -4.12 -15.74
CA TYR A 59 3.19 -5.23 -16.67
C TYR A 59 2.66 -4.76 -18.04
N GLU A 60 1.59 -3.97 -18.06
CA GLU A 60 1.01 -3.41 -19.30
C GLU A 60 2.03 -2.54 -20.05
N ALA A 61 2.80 -1.73 -19.34
CA ALA A 61 3.88 -0.94 -19.94
C ALA A 61 5.01 -1.82 -20.51
N ALA A 62 5.34 -2.93 -19.85
CA ALA A 62 6.33 -3.90 -20.33
C ALA A 62 5.84 -4.63 -21.60
N GLN A 63 4.56 -4.99 -21.65
CA GLN A 63 3.94 -5.56 -22.85
C GLN A 63 3.91 -4.57 -24.01
N ALA A 64 3.55 -3.31 -23.76
CA ALA A 64 3.58 -2.26 -24.76
C ALA A 64 4.99 -2.02 -25.31
N TYR A 65 6.00 -2.06 -24.45
CA TYR A 65 7.41 -1.97 -24.84
C TYR A 65 7.83 -3.17 -25.69
N TYR A 66 7.47 -4.39 -25.29
CA TYR A 66 7.76 -5.60 -26.06
C TYR A 66 7.13 -5.53 -27.46
N SER A 67 5.90 -5.03 -27.57
CA SER A 67 5.22 -4.86 -28.86
C SER A 67 5.92 -3.85 -29.79
N GLN A 68 6.64 -2.86 -29.24
CA GLN A 68 7.32 -1.84 -30.04
C GLN A 68 8.76 -2.22 -30.39
N TYR A 69 9.47 -2.87 -29.46
CA TYR A 69 10.91 -3.10 -29.56
C TYR A 69 11.29 -4.59 -29.70
N GLY A 70 10.33 -5.51 -29.63
CA GLY A 70 10.54 -6.96 -29.78
C GLY A 70 11.30 -7.62 -28.63
N THR A 71 11.63 -6.87 -27.58
CA THR A 71 12.35 -7.34 -26.40
C THR A 71 11.79 -6.65 -25.16
N TYR A 72 11.83 -7.32 -24.02
CA TYR A 72 11.50 -6.68 -22.76
C TYR A 72 12.60 -5.70 -22.35
N PRO A 73 12.27 -4.64 -21.60
CA PRO A 73 13.27 -3.73 -21.08
C PRO A 73 14.34 -4.50 -20.28
N SER A 74 15.62 -4.34 -20.68
CA SER A 74 16.81 -5.02 -20.12
C SER A 74 18.01 -4.06 -20.11
N THR A 75 18.71 -3.88 -18.97
CA THR A 75 19.91 -3.00 -18.88
C THR A 75 21.14 -3.67 -18.26
N ALA A 76 21.08 -4.91 -17.79
CA ALA A 76 22.26 -5.60 -17.26
C ALA A 76 22.17 -7.14 -17.41
N PRO A 77 23.32 -7.85 -17.44
CA PRO A 77 23.36 -9.32 -17.50
C PRO A 77 22.69 -10.04 -16.32
N TRP A 78 22.46 -9.30 -15.23
CA TRP A 78 21.79 -9.74 -13.99
C TRP A 78 20.48 -8.93 -13.77
N GLY A 79 19.90 -8.46 -14.88
CA GLY A 79 19.12 -7.23 -14.99
C GLY A 79 17.91 -7.15 -14.06
N THR A 80 17.98 -6.13 -13.22
CA THR A 80 16.98 -5.77 -12.23
C THR A 80 16.71 -4.26 -12.37
N PHE A 81 15.48 -3.85 -12.69
CA PHE A 81 15.07 -2.44 -12.74
C PHE A 81 14.30 -2.05 -11.50
N TRP A 82 14.65 -0.91 -10.90
CA TRP A 82 13.92 -0.34 -9.78
C TRP A 82 13.03 0.79 -10.27
N PHE A 83 11.70 0.58 -10.27
CA PHE A 83 10.78 1.59 -10.81
C PHE A 83 10.48 2.73 -9.82
N PHE A 84 10.48 2.43 -8.52
CA PHE A 84 10.12 3.42 -7.51
C PHE A 84 10.99 3.24 -6.27
N ASN A 85 12.12 3.96 -6.21
CA ASN A 85 12.97 4.10 -5.02
C ASN A 85 12.70 5.46 -4.32
N ASN A 86 12.92 5.49 -2.99
CA ASN A 86 12.90 6.57 -2.00
C ASN A 86 12.78 8.00 -2.54
N ALA A 87 11.80 8.72 -1.98
CA ALA A 87 11.50 10.12 -2.24
C ALA A 87 12.48 11.14 -1.64
N SER A 88 13.63 10.73 -1.07
CA SER A 88 14.65 11.68 -0.63
C SER A 88 15.74 11.97 -1.66
N THR A 89 15.80 11.24 -2.78
CA THR A 89 16.60 11.68 -3.92
C THR A 89 15.69 11.93 -5.11
N LYS A 90 15.56 13.21 -5.48
CA LYS A 90 15.22 13.64 -6.86
C LYS A 90 16.28 13.19 -7.90
N ASN A 91 17.05 12.16 -7.56
CA ASN A 91 18.18 11.58 -8.22
C ASN A 91 18.11 10.09 -7.89
N THR A 92 17.38 9.36 -8.71
CA THR A 92 18.03 8.19 -9.30
C THR A 92 18.06 8.51 -10.77
N ASN A 93 19.21 8.34 -11.42
CA ASN A 93 19.26 8.27 -12.87
C ASN A 93 18.32 7.13 -13.28
N TRP A 94 17.07 7.49 -13.57
CA TRP A 94 16.03 6.65 -14.10
C TRP A 94 16.50 6.17 -15.45
N ARG A 95 17.32 5.11 -15.46
CA ARG A 95 17.71 4.41 -16.68
C ARG A 95 16.53 3.53 -17.08
N VAL A 96 15.43 4.16 -17.46
CA VAL A 96 14.45 3.46 -18.28
C VAL A 96 15.06 3.20 -19.64
N PRO A 97 14.88 1.99 -20.17
CA PRO A 97 15.16 1.74 -21.57
C PRO A 97 14.40 2.74 -22.44
N PRO A 98 14.99 3.24 -23.53
CA PRO A 98 14.35 4.22 -24.40
C PRO A 98 12.94 3.78 -24.81
N GLY A 99 11.93 4.58 -24.48
CA GLY A 99 10.52 4.28 -24.80
C GLY A 99 9.72 3.61 -23.68
N PHE A 100 10.35 3.13 -22.61
CA PHE A 100 9.63 2.61 -21.45
C PHE A 100 9.15 3.75 -20.54
N LYS A 101 7.83 3.89 -20.40
CA LYS A 101 7.20 4.93 -19.57
C LYS A 101 6.26 4.28 -18.57
N VAL A 102 6.53 4.48 -17.28
CA VAL A 102 5.64 4.13 -16.19
C VAL A 102 5.55 5.34 -15.27
N ASP A 103 4.34 5.82 -15.05
CA ASP A 103 4.09 6.94 -14.15
C ASP A 103 4.13 6.47 -12.69
N ARG A 104 4.60 7.36 -11.81
CA ARG A 104 4.61 7.08 -10.38
C ARG A 104 3.17 6.99 -9.87
N PRO A 105 2.85 6.00 -9.01
CA PRO A 105 1.58 6.00 -8.28
C PRO A 105 1.43 7.32 -7.50
N SER A 106 0.20 7.78 -7.33
CA SER A 106 -0.06 9.01 -6.56
C SER A 106 0.44 8.86 -5.12
N GLY A 107 1.30 9.77 -4.66
CA GLY A 107 1.84 9.78 -3.31
C GLY A 107 3.14 8.99 -3.14
N TYR A 108 3.44 8.57 -1.91
CA TYR A 108 4.64 7.79 -1.61
C TYR A 108 4.37 6.29 -1.88
N PRO A 109 5.16 5.64 -2.76
CA PRO A 109 4.98 4.23 -3.05
C PRO A 109 5.28 3.40 -1.80
N ARG A 110 4.34 2.55 -1.39
CA ARG A 110 4.44 1.70 -0.20
C ARG A 110 5.30 0.46 -0.41
N PHE A 111 5.46 0.07 -1.68
CA PHE A 111 6.24 -1.08 -2.10
C PHE A 111 7.31 -0.62 -3.08
N THR A 112 8.44 -1.31 -3.04
CA THR A 112 9.46 -1.15 -4.06
C THR A 112 9.19 -2.12 -5.20
N TYR A 113 9.08 -1.60 -6.42
CA TYR A 113 8.76 -2.40 -7.59
C TYR A 113 10.00 -2.67 -8.42
N VAL A 114 10.15 -3.94 -8.78
CA VAL A 114 11.36 -4.46 -9.40
C VAL A 114 11.02 -5.35 -10.56
N MET A 115 11.61 -5.14 -11.73
CA MET A 115 11.53 -6.11 -12.83
C MET A 115 12.85 -6.86 -12.96
N CYS A 116 12.82 -8.19 -13.02
CA CYS A 116 13.99 -9.00 -13.37
C CYS A 116 13.76 -9.80 -14.66
N HIS A 117 14.85 -10.11 -15.36
CA HIS A 117 14.90 -11.07 -16.46
C HIS A 117 15.92 -12.16 -16.08
N ALA A 118 15.46 -13.22 -15.42
CA ALA A 118 16.33 -14.23 -14.82
C ALA A 118 15.58 -15.52 -14.49
N ARG A 119 16.21 -16.41 -13.74
CA ARG A 119 15.54 -17.53 -13.08
C ARG A 119 14.64 -16.99 -11.97
N ASP A 120 13.35 -17.30 -12.04
CA ASP A 120 12.37 -16.95 -11.03
C ASP A 120 12.78 -17.56 -9.68
N PRO A 121 12.98 -16.74 -8.62
CA PRO A 121 13.37 -17.23 -7.30
C PRO A 121 12.28 -18.07 -6.62
N HIS A 122 11.02 -17.98 -7.06
CA HIS A 122 9.88 -18.71 -6.49
C HIS A 122 9.65 -20.05 -7.18
N THR A 123 9.68 -20.08 -8.51
CA THR A 123 9.42 -21.31 -9.28
C THR A 123 10.68 -22.01 -9.77
N GLY A 124 11.84 -21.34 -9.71
CA GLY A 124 13.11 -21.86 -10.20
C GLY A 124 13.18 -22.00 -11.73
N LYS A 125 12.21 -21.48 -12.49
CA LYS A 125 12.16 -21.50 -13.96
C LYS A 125 12.75 -20.22 -14.53
N THR A 126 13.37 -20.30 -15.71
CA THR A 126 13.78 -19.09 -16.44
C THR A 126 12.54 -18.38 -16.96
N VAL A 127 12.42 -17.09 -16.64
CA VAL A 127 11.33 -16.23 -17.06
C VAL A 127 11.84 -15.10 -17.95
N ALA A 128 11.11 -14.79 -19.02
CA ALA A 128 11.34 -13.67 -19.91
C ALA A 128 11.30 -12.34 -19.14
N PHE A 129 10.36 -12.20 -18.21
CA PHE A 129 10.38 -11.13 -17.20
C PHE A 129 9.46 -11.45 -16.02
N GLN A 130 9.76 -10.85 -14.86
CA GLN A 130 8.92 -10.94 -13.67
C GLN A 130 8.99 -9.63 -12.90
N ILE A 131 7.86 -9.16 -12.37
CA ILE A 131 7.80 -7.93 -11.59
C ILE A 131 7.43 -8.26 -10.15
N PHE A 132 8.22 -7.76 -9.20
CA PHE A 132 8.04 -7.95 -7.78
C PHE A 132 7.67 -6.64 -7.10
N ALA A 133 6.91 -6.74 -6.02
CA ALA A 133 6.67 -5.68 -5.07
C ALA A 133 7.15 -6.14 -3.69
N TRP A 134 8.29 -5.61 -3.26
CA TRP A 134 8.94 -6.04 -2.01
C TRP A 134 8.52 -5.15 -0.84
N GLY A 135 8.01 -5.77 0.23
CA GLY A 135 7.76 -5.13 1.53
C GLY A 135 8.96 -5.15 2.49
N TRP A 136 10.05 -5.83 2.08
CA TRP A 136 11.35 -5.91 2.76
C TRP A 136 12.47 -5.19 2.00
N GLY A 137 12.15 -4.52 0.89
CA GLY A 137 13.13 -3.73 0.15
C GLY A 137 13.75 -2.66 1.06
N PRO A 138 15.03 -2.28 0.85
CA PRO A 138 15.72 -1.22 1.60
C PRO A 138 14.92 0.08 1.76
N ASP A 139 13.93 0.30 0.89
CA ASP A 139 13.17 1.53 0.71
C ASP A 139 11.67 1.42 1.07
N SER A 140 11.25 0.32 1.72
CA SER A 140 9.88 0.14 2.24
C SER A 140 9.73 0.77 3.64
N TRP A 141 9.29 2.03 3.68
CA TRP A 141 9.17 2.82 4.92
C TRP A 141 7.98 2.42 5.80
N ASP A 142 7.05 1.63 5.26
CA ASP A 142 5.90 1.15 6.00
C ASP A 142 6.17 -0.25 6.56
N ALA A 143 6.67 -0.32 7.80
CA ALA A 143 6.96 -1.58 8.48
C ALA A 143 5.74 -2.53 8.59
N SER A 144 4.52 -2.02 8.41
CA SER A 144 3.31 -2.86 8.42
C SER A 144 3.21 -3.78 7.19
N VAL A 145 3.83 -3.42 6.05
CA VAL A 145 3.81 -4.25 4.84
C VAL A 145 4.87 -5.36 4.82
N ARG A 146 5.77 -5.41 5.81
CA ARG A 146 6.79 -6.47 5.95
C ARG A 146 6.23 -7.87 6.21
N LYS A 147 4.96 -7.95 6.64
CA LYS A 147 4.25 -9.22 6.91
C LYS A 147 3.42 -9.70 5.71
N VAL A 148 3.56 -9.10 4.54
CA VAL A 148 2.87 -9.51 3.33
C VAL A 148 3.74 -10.53 2.61
N ASN A 149 3.17 -11.66 2.17
CA ASN A 149 3.87 -12.60 1.29
C ASN A 149 4.36 -11.86 0.04
N ASP A 150 5.57 -12.19 -0.42
CA ASP A 150 6.18 -11.58 -1.61
C ASP A 150 5.18 -11.51 -2.76
N LEU A 151 4.86 -10.27 -3.17
CA LEU A 151 3.87 -10.00 -4.19
C LEU A 151 4.58 -9.90 -5.54
N TRP A 152 4.15 -10.67 -6.52
CA TRP A 152 4.76 -10.65 -7.85
C TRP A 152 3.75 -10.96 -8.94
N ILE A 153 4.07 -10.56 -10.17
CA ILE A 153 3.30 -10.88 -11.37
C ILE A 153 4.18 -11.68 -12.33
N ASP A 154 3.60 -12.74 -12.90
CA ASP A 154 4.26 -13.57 -13.89
C ASP A 154 4.13 -13.01 -15.32
N GLU A 155 4.74 -13.69 -16.28
CA GLU A 155 4.68 -13.32 -17.70
C GLU A 155 3.26 -13.40 -18.28
N GLN A 156 2.44 -14.29 -17.72
CA GLN A 156 1.05 -14.50 -18.10
C GLN A 156 0.13 -13.39 -17.55
N GLY A 157 0.65 -12.52 -16.66
CA GLY A 157 -0.10 -11.43 -16.04
C GLY A 157 -0.85 -11.86 -14.78
N GLU A 158 -0.64 -13.07 -14.28
CA GLU A 158 -1.23 -13.56 -13.04
C GLU A 158 -0.43 -13.05 -11.84
N ILE A 159 -1.16 -12.55 -10.84
CA ILE A 159 -0.57 -11.97 -9.63
C ILE A 159 -0.53 -13.02 -8.52
N HIS A 160 0.67 -13.30 -8.04
CA HIS A 160 0.98 -14.24 -6.97
C HIS A 160 1.30 -13.50 -5.66
N GLY A 161 1.07 -14.17 -4.53
CA GLY A 161 1.34 -13.62 -3.21
C GLY A 161 0.35 -12.53 -2.76
N GLY A 162 0.79 -11.61 -1.91
CA GLY A 162 -0.08 -10.58 -1.34
C GLY A 162 -1.05 -11.06 -0.26
N THR A 163 -0.79 -12.23 0.34
CA THR A 163 -1.52 -12.71 1.52
C THR A 163 -0.83 -12.19 2.78
N ILE A 164 -1.62 -11.76 3.77
CA ILE A 164 -1.09 -11.36 5.08
C ILE A 164 -0.63 -12.63 5.80
N MET A 165 0.66 -12.69 6.17
CA MET A 165 1.21 -13.80 6.98
C MET A 165 0.47 -13.87 8.32
N LYS A 166 0.08 -15.08 8.71
CA LYS A 166 -0.62 -15.37 9.97
C LYS A 166 0.29 -15.15 11.17
#